data_AF-A0A523HNS2-F1
#
_entry.id   AF-A0A523HNS2-F1
#
_cell.length_a   1.000
_cell.length_b   1.000
_cell.length_c   1.000
_cell.angle_alpha   90.00
_cell.angle_beta   90.00
_cell.angle_gamma   90.00
#
_symmetry.space_group_name_H-M   'P 1'
#
loop_
_entity.id
_entity.type
_entity.pdbx_description
1 polymer ?
#
loop_
_entity_poly.entity_id
_entity_poly.type
_entity_poly.pdbx_seq_one_letter_code
_entity_poly.pdbx_strand_id
1 'polypeptide(L)'
;MIRQTLILGLTLLVSSSVPTQAGRGNASQVAATFPVASIHFEQNATDGDAEVVFEVDSGDAGLAKLTVVSPDGRTVIDFTAPDASTLGIRQFRFESPEPGDVERLKSAYPEGVYNFTGTTAAGDKLHGESTLNYKLPATVSFLQPGAEAENVGTEDLKITWTPVENVAAYIIEIEQDELDV
;
A
#
# COMPACT_ATOMS: atom_id res chain seq x y z
N MET A 1 -28.09 -28.53 9.48
CA MET A 1 -26.67 -28.80 9.20
C MET A 1 -26.18 -27.57 8.46
N ILE A 2 -25.57 -26.63 9.20
CA ILE A 2 -25.09 -25.36 8.63
C ILE A 2 -23.80 -25.72 7.89
N ARG A 3 -23.75 -25.44 6.58
CA ARG A 3 -22.51 -25.55 5.81
C ARG A 3 -21.67 -24.33 6.14
N GLN A 4 -20.38 -24.52 6.41
CA GLN A 4 -19.45 -23.44 6.69
C GLN A 4 -18.48 -23.37 5.51
N THR A 5 -18.36 -22.20 4.90
CA THR A 5 -17.40 -21.94 3.83
C THR A 5 -16.33 -21.04 4.41
N LEU A 6 -15.07 -21.47 4.32
CA LEU A 6 -13.92 -20.68 4.74
C LEU A 6 -13.34 -20.05 3.48
N ILE A 7 -13.36 -18.72 3.38
CA ILE A 7 -12.65 -18.02 2.30
C ILE A 7 -11.27 -17.68 2.86
N LEU A 8 -10.23 -18.34 2.33
CA LEU A 8 -8.85 -17.95 2.58
C LEU A 8 -8.49 -16.85 1.58
N GLY A 9 -8.57 -15.60 2.00
CA GLY A 9 -7.97 -14.46 1.30
C GLY A 9 -6.47 -14.39 1.62
N LEU A 10 -5.64 -14.32 0.60
CA LEU A 10 -4.21 -14.05 0.77
C LEU A 10 -3.87 -12.71 0.14
N THR A 11 -3.93 -11.66 0.95
CA THR A 11 -3.56 -10.30 0.54
C THR A 11 -2.05 -10.12 0.75
N LEU A 12 -1.31 -9.93 -0.35
CA LEU A 12 0.14 -9.78 -0.32
C LEU A 12 0.52 -8.29 -0.30
N LEU A 13 0.48 -7.65 0.87
CA LEU A 13 1.05 -6.31 1.05
C LEU A 13 2.57 -6.39 1.23
N VAL A 14 3.34 -5.86 0.26
CA VAL A 14 4.81 -5.78 0.32
C VAL A 14 5.24 -4.32 0.24
N SER A 15 5.58 -3.72 1.38
CA SER A 15 6.15 -2.38 1.45
C SER A 15 7.65 -2.46 1.76
N SER A 16 8.50 -1.79 0.97
CA SER A 16 9.94 -1.67 1.26
C SER A 16 10.37 -0.21 1.28
N SER A 17 10.66 0.32 2.47
CA SER A 17 11.27 1.65 2.65
C SER A 17 12.55 1.51 3.47
N VAL A 18 13.68 1.99 2.93
CA VAL A 18 14.98 2.02 3.62
C VAL A 18 15.21 3.43 4.17
N PRO A 19 15.37 3.64 5.49
CA PRO A 19 15.69 4.95 6.03
C PRO A 19 17.18 5.26 5.87
N THR A 20 17.50 6.47 5.41
CA THR A 20 18.88 6.98 5.36
C THR A 20 19.05 8.04 6.46
N GLN A 21 20.08 7.91 7.29
CA GLN A 21 20.38 8.85 8.39
C GLN A 21 21.51 9.81 7.98
N ALA A 22 21.31 11.12 8.17
CA ALA A 22 22.32 12.14 7.89
C ALA A 22 22.68 12.99 9.12
N GLY A 23 23.97 13.29 9.27
CA GLY A 23 24.57 14.03 10.37
C GLY A 23 24.39 15.56 10.29
N ARG A 24 24.59 16.21 11.45
CA ARG A 24 24.35 17.64 11.73
C ARG A 24 25.30 18.61 11.01
N GLY A 25 24.73 19.65 10.39
CA GLY A 25 25.38 20.90 9.95
C GLY A 25 24.33 22.03 9.79
N ASN A 26 24.73 23.28 10.05
CA ASN A 26 23.90 24.48 10.26
C ASN A 26 22.66 24.67 9.36
N ALA A 27 21.53 25.00 10.00
CA ALA A 27 20.19 25.01 9.43
C ALA A 27 19.89 26.24 8.54
N SER A 28 20.11 26.10 7.22
CA SER A 28 18.98 26.33 6.31
C SER A 28 17.84 25.43 6.80
N GLN A 29 16.58 25.89 6.82
CA GLN A 29 15.47 24.98 7.10
C GLN A 29 15.48 23.87 6.05
N VAL A 30 16.17 22.77 6.36
CA VAL A 30 16.09 21.52 5.62
C VAL A 30 14.64 21.10 5.82
N ALA A 31 13.89 21.10 4.72
CA ALA A 31 12.49 20.73 4.78
C ALA A 31 12.40 19.31 5.35
N ALA A 32 11.49 19.10 6.30
CA ALA A 32 11.39 17.84 7.01
C ALA A 32 10.92 16.73 6.06
N THR A 33 11.26 15.48 6.37
CA THR A 33 10.86 14.32 5.57
C THR A 33 9.57 13.72 6.11
N PHE A 34 8.72 13.18 5.24
CA PHE A 34 7.59 12.37 5.68
C PHE A 34 8.07 11.12 6.46
N PRO A 35 7.45 10.79 7.60
CA PRO A 35 7.60 9.49 8.23
C PRO A 35 7.24 8.32 7.30
N VAL A 36 6.14 8.44 6.56
CA VAL A 36 5.77 7.51 5.49
C VAL A 36 5.40 8.30 4.25
N ALA A 37 6.04 7.98 3.13
CA ALA A 37 5.67 8.40 1.79
C ALA A 37 6.06 7.27 0.85
N SER A 38 5.10 6.44 0.48
CA SER A 38 5.32 5.28 -0.38
C SER A 38 4.32 5.23 -1.52
N ILE A 39 4.77 4.58 -2.57
CA ILE A 39 3.95 4.12 -3.69
C ILE A 39 4.40 2.70 -4.03
N HIS A 40 3.45 1.79 -4.22
CA HIS A 40 3.74 0.42 -4.63
C HIS A 40 2.64 -0.14 -5.53
N PHE A 41 2.97 -1.24 -6.20
CA PHE A 41 2.08 -1.97 -7.10
C PHE A 41 1.60 -3.23 -6.39
N GLU A 42 0.29 -3.45 -6.37
CA GLU A 42 -0.33 -4.67 -5.87
C GLU A 42 -1.02 -5.42 -7.02
N GLN A 43 -1.01 -6.74 -6.97
CA GLN A 43 -1.74 -7.57 -7.93
C GLN A 43 -2.40 -8.74 -7.20
N ASN A 44 -3.69 -8.94 -7.46
CA ASN A 44 -4.42 -10.12 -7.02
C ASN A 44 -3.94 -11.32 -7.82
N ALA A 45 -3.46 -12.36 -7.13
CA ALA A 45 -2.95 -13.56 -7.78
C ALA A 45 -4.06 -14.44 -8.40
N THR A 46 -5.28 -14.35 -7.90
CA THR A 46 -6.43 -15.15 -8.34
C THR A 46 -7.07 -14.56 -9.59
N ASP A 47 -7.38 -13.26 -9.54
CA ASP A 47 -8.16 -12.59 -10.58
C ASP A 47 -7.29 -11.79 -11.57
N GLY A 48 -6.03 -11.54 -11.19
CA GLY A 48 -5.02 -10.91 -12.04
C GLY A 48 -5.19 -9.41 -12.22
N ASP A 49 -6.22 -8.81 -11.64
CA ASP A 49 -6.34 -7.36 -11.51
C ASP A 49 -5.28 -6.79 -10.56
N ALA A 50 -5.03 -5.50 -10.72
CA ALA A 50 -3.91 -4.87 -10.07
C ALA A 50 -4.23 -3.42 -9.75
N GLU A 51 -3.52 -2.86 -8.78
CA GLU A 51 -3.65 -1.48 -8.36
C GLU A 51 -2.30 -0.83 -8.04
N VAL A 52 -2.32 0.49 -7.94
CA VAL A 52 -1.24 1.30 -7.40
C VAL A 52 -1.73 1.98 -6.14
N VAL A 53 -1.01 1.75 -5.05
CA VAL A 53 -1.35 2.25 -3.72
C VAL A 53 -0.34 3.31 -3.31
N PHE A 54 -0.83 4.43 -2.80
CA PHE A 54 -0.03 5.47 -2.17
C PHE A 54 -0.34 5.50 -0.68
N GLU A 55 0.70 5.51 0.16
CA GLU A 55 0.55 5.72 1.59
C GLU A 55 1.38 6.92 2.04
N VAL A 56 0.74 7.80 2.80
CA VAL A 56 1.38 9.01 3.35
C VAL A 56 1.01 9.14 4.82
N ASP A 57 2.01 9.33 5.68
CA ASP A 57 1.84 9.63 7.10
C ASP A 57 2.77 10.79 7.47
N SER A 58 2.21 11.86 8.06
CA SER A 58 2.95 13.05 8.51
C SER A 58 3.33 13.03 10.00
N GLY A 59 3.22 11.88 10.66
CA GLY A 59 3.53 11.66 12.07
C GLY A 59 2.46 12.25 12.98
N ASP A 60 2.89 13.07 13.93
CA ASP A 60 1.99 13.83 14.81
C ASP A 60 1.48 15.12 14.15
N ALA A 61 2.09 15.53 13.02
CA ALA A 61 1.59 16.66 12.24
C ALA A 61 0.40 16.21 11.39
N GLY A 62 -0.62 17.05 11.23
CA GLY A 62 -1.64 16.85 10.21
C GLY A 62 -1.35 17.69 8.95
N LEU A 63 -1.58 17.12 7.78
CA LEU A 63 -1.44 17.78 6.49
C LEU A 63 -2.63 18.68 6.19
N ALA A 64 -2.33 19.93 5.87
CA ALA A 64 -3.25 20.86 5.21
C ALA A 64 -3.22 20.70 3.68
N LYS A 65 -2.08 20.28 3.11
CA LYS A 65 -1.92 20.00 1.68
C LYS A 65 -1.01 18.80 1.43
N LEU A 66 -1.28 18.05 0.38
CA LEU A 66 -0.43 16.99 -0.15
C LEU A 66 -0.45 17.05 -1.69
N THR A 67 0.73 17.04 -2.28
CA THR A 67 0.93 16.93 -3.73
C THR A 67 1.87 15.77 -4.02
N VAL A 68 1.52 14.93 -4.98
CA VAL A 68 2.39 13.87 -5.50
C VAL A 68 2.56 14.04 -7.00
N VAL A 69 3.82 14.09 -7.44
CA VAL A 69 4.21 14.26 -8.84
C VAL A 69 4.88 12.98 -9.35
N SER A 70 4.40 12.47 -10.48
CA SER A 70 4.92 11.27 -11.13
C SER A 70 6.25 11.52 -11.88
N PRO A 71 6.96 10.44 -12.27
CA PRO A 71 8.23 10.53 -13.00
C PRO A 71 8.16 11.34 -14.30
N ASP A 72 7.00 11.35 -14.96
CA ASP A 72 6.75 12.11 -16.19
C ASP A 72 6.29 13.56 -15.92
N GLY A 73 6.27 14.00 -14.66
CA GLY A 73 5.97 15.36 -14.23
C GLY A 73 4.49 15.69 -14.04
N ARG A 74 3.58 14.71 -14.15
CA ARG A 74 2.15 14.94 -13.88
C ARG A 74 1.88 14.95 -12.38
N THR A 75 0.95 15.81 -11.95
CA THR A 75 0.39 15.70 -10.59
C THR A 75 -0.62 14.55 -10.57
N VAL A 76 -0.37 13.53 -9.75
CA VAL A 76 -1.25 12.36 -9.58
C VAL A 76 -2.11 12.46 -8.33
N ILE A 77 -1.67 13.22 -7.32
CA ILE A 77 -2.45 13.57 -6.13
C ILE A 77 -2.30 15.07 -5.90
N ASP A 78 -3.43 15.76 -5.76
CA ASP A 78 -3.51 17.16 -5.30
C ASP A 78 -4.63 17.27 -4.26
N PHE A 79 -4.24 17.15 -3.00
CA PHE A 79 -5.15 17.19 -1.87
C PHE A 79 -4.98 18.50 -1.09
N THR A 80 -6.12 19.09 -0.72
CA THR A 80 -6.20 20.19 0.24
C THR A 80 -7.22 19.83 1.31
N ALA A 81 -6.85 20.00 2.59
CA ALA A 81 -7.75 19.77 3.70
C ALA A 81 -8.98 20.69 3.58
N PRO A 82 -10.21 20.17 3.77
CA PRO A 82 -11.43 20.96 3.57
C PRO A 82 -11.52 22.20 4.45
N ASP A 83 -10.90 22.18 5.64
CA ASP A 83 -10.87 23.29 6.58
C ASP A 83 -9.44 23.53 7.07
N ALA A 84 -8.88 24.67 6.66
CA ALA A 84 -7.53 25.11 7.01
C ALA A 84 -7.38 25.53 8.48
N SER A 85 -8.47 25.64 9.24
CA SER A 85 -8.44 25.92 10.69
C SER A 85 -8.36 24.65 11.56
N THR A 86 -8.45 23.46 10.95
CA THR A 86 -8.32 22.17 11.64
C THR A 86 -6.87 21.78 11.86
N LEU A 87 -6.65 20.70 12.62
CA LEU A 87 -5.33 20.09 12.81
C LEU A 87 -4.76 19.45 11.53
N GLY A 88 -5.49 19.47 10.41
CA GLY A 88 -5.14 18.75 9.18
C GLY A 88 -5.46 17.26 9.26
N ILE A 89 -5.00 16.52 8.26
CA ILE A 89 -5.19 15.07 8.16
C ILE A 89 -3.85 14.36 8.33
N ARG A 90 -3.78 13.42 9.26
CA ARG A 90 -2.54 12.76 9.66
C ARG A 90 -2.01 11.75 8.63
N GLN A 91 -2.91 11.01 8.00
CA GLN A 91 -2.57 9.87 7.15
C GLN A 91 -3.55 9.74 5.98
N PHE A 92 -3.03 9.29 4.85
CA PHE A 92 -3.80 8.97 3.65
C PHE A 92 -3.40 7.61 3.10
N ARG A 93 -4.40 6.87 2.61
CA ARG A 93 -4.23 5.78 1.65
C ARG A 93 -5.03 6.15 0.40
N PHE A 94 -4.38 6.15 -0.76
CA PHE A 94 -5.03 6.34 -2.04
C PHE A 94 -4.79 5.10 -2.89
N GLU A 95 -5.86 4.57 -3.45
CA GLU A 95 -5.85 3.39 -4.31
C GLU A 95 -6.35 3.80 -5.69
N SER A 96 -5.71 3.28 -6.73
CA SER A 96 -6.31 3.28 -8.06
C SER A 96 -7.48 2.28 -8.09
N PRO A 97 -8.38 2.35 -9.08
CA PRO A 97 -9.22 1.19 -9.41
C PRO A 97 -8.35 -0.04 -9.68
N GLU A 98 -8.96 -1.23 -9.61
CA GLU A 98 -8.33 -2.53 -9.88
C GLU A 98 -8.69 -3.05 -11.30
N PRO A 99 -8.15 -2.50 -12.40
CA PRO A 99 -8.45 -3.01 -13.72
C PRO A 99 -7.69 -4.31 -13.99
N GLY A 100 -8.33 -5.25 -14.69
CA GLY A 100 -7.61 -6.36 -15.36
C GLY A 100 -6.70 -5.90 -16.52
N ASP A 101 -6.89 -4.68 -17.03
CA ASP A 101 -6.00 -4.05 -18.02
C ASP A 101 -4.78 -3.42 -17.33
N VAL A 102 -3.83 -4.28 -16.96
CA VAL A 102 -2.61 -3.90 -16.23
C VAL A 102 -1.73 -2.94 -17.05
N GLU A 103 -1.70 -3.04 -18.38
CA GLU A 103 -0.88 -2.16 -19.21
C GLU A 103 -1.42 -0.72 -19.22
N ARG A 104 -2.75 -0.56 -19.18
CA ARG A 104 -3.37 0.75 -18.96
C ARG A 104 -3.00 1.33 -17.60
N LEU A 105 -2.99 0.52 -16.54
CA LEU A 105 -2.60 0.96 -15.21
C LEU A 105 -1.14 1.42 -15.19
N LYS A 106 -0.22 0.63 -15.76
CA LYS A 106 1.21 0.97 -15.89
C LYS A 106 1.45 2.27 -16.66
N SER A 107 0.65 2.51 -17.69
CA SER A 107 0.70 3.76 -18.46
C SER A 107 0.21 4.96 -17.64
N ALA A 108 -0.84 4.78 -16.82
CA ALA A 108 -1.35 5.82 -15.95
C ALA A 108 -0.36 6.20 -14.83
N TYR A 109 0.39 5.20 -14.32
CA TYR A 109 1.37 5.34 -13.25
C TYR A 109 2.76 4.87 -13.71
N PRO A 110 3.56 5.67 -14.43
CA PRO A 110 4.83 5.18 -14.97
C PRO A 110 5.82 4.77 -13.86
N GLU A 111 6.59 3.70 -14.11
CA GLU A 111 7.70 3.27 -13.25
C GLU A 111 8.73 4.41 -13.07
N GLY A 112 9.26 4.55 -11.85
CA GLY A 112 10.25 5.58 -11.52
C GLY A 112 9.98 6.30 -10.20
N VAL A 113 10.69 7.41 -9.99
CA VAL A 113 10.64 8.21 -8.75
C VAL A 113 9.44 9.15 -8.73
N TYR A 114 8.58 8.98 -7.74
CA TYR A 114 7.48 9.88 -7.39
C TYR A 114 7.92 10.85 -6.30
N ASN A 115 7.57 12.12 -6.46
CA ASN A 115 7.92 13.19 -5.53
C ASN A 115 6.70 13.61 -4.70
N PHE A 116 6.81 13.51 -3.39
CA PHE A 116 5.78 13.87 -2.42
C PHE A 116 6.14 15.21 -1.80
N THR A 117 5.18 16.14 -1.76
CA THR A 117 5.32 17.41 -1.05
C THR A 117 4.08 17.66 -0.19
N GLY A 118 4.29 17.97 1.09
CA GLY A 118 3.24 18.26 2.04
C GLY A 118 3.39 19.65 2.64
N THR A 119 2.27 20.21 3.08
CA THR A 119 2.25 21.35 4.01
C THR A 119 1.40 20.98 5.21
N THR A 120 1.96 21.07 6.42
CA THR A 120 1.24 20.77 7.67
C THR A 120 0.26 21.89 8.01
N ALA A 121 -0.68 21.64 8.93
CA ALA A 121 -1.57 22.67 9.47
C ALA A 121 -0.82 23.82 10.16
N ALA A 122 0.39 23.57 10.68
CA ALA A 122 1.27 24.59 11.23
C ALA A 122 2.05 25.38 10.16
N GLY A 123 1.97 24.97 8.89
CA GLY A 123 2.66 25.60 7.76
C GLY A 123 4.04 25.02 7.43
N ASP A 124 4.49 23.99 8.14
CA ASP A 124 5.75 23.32 7.86
C ASP A 124 5.68 22.53 6.55
N LYS A 125 6.79 22.47 5.83
CA LYS A 125 6.90 21.70 4.58
C LYS A 125 7.48 20.33 4.83
N LEU A 126 6.86 19.32 4.22
CA LEU A 126 7.33 17.95 4.19
C LEU A 126 7.68 17.53 2.76
N HIS A 127 8.73 16.73 2.60
CA HIS A 127 9.12 16.14 1.32
C HIS A 127 9.36 14.64 1.46
N GLY A 128 9.16 13.91 0.38
CA GLY A 128 9.42 12.48 0.31
C GLY A 128 9.60 12.05 -1.14
N GLU A 129 10.29 10.94 -1.34
CA GLU A 129 10.44 10.30 -2.65
C GLU A 129 10.19 8.80 -2.47
N SER A 130 9.49 8.18 -3.43
CA SER A 130 9.34 6.74 -3.48
C SER A 130 9.38 6.26 -4.92
N THR A 131 10.01 5.11 -5.14
CA THR A 131 10.15 4.53 -6.48
C THR A 131 9.09 3.47 -6.70
N LEU A 132 8.20 3.70 -7.65
CA LEU A 132 7.32 2.64 -8.15
C LEU A 132 8.11 1.75 -9.09
N ASN A 133 7.96 0.44 -8.94
CA ASN A 133 8.41 -0.55 -9.91
C ASN A 133 7.34 -1.65 -10.04
N TYR A 134 7.35 -2.36 -11.17
CA TYR A 134 6.35 -3.38 -11.49
C TYR A 134 6.83 -4.81 -11.26
N LYS A 135 7.91 -4.99 -10.49
CA LYS A 135 8.48 -6.30 -10.22
C LYS A 135 7.72 -6.97 -9.09
N LEU A 136 7.00 -8.03 -9.44
CA LEU A 136 6.34 -8.90 -8.46
C LEU A 136 7.20 -10.13 -8.14
N PRO A 137 7.12 -10.66 -6.90
CA PRO A 137 7.64 -11.99 -6.60
C PRO A 137 6.83 -13.07 -7.33
N ALA A 138 7.32 -14.31 -7.31
CA ALA A 138 6.53 -15.43 -7.82
C ALA A 138 5.24 -15.60 -7.00
N THR A 139 4.17 -16.03 -7.66
CA THR A 139 2.89 -16.31 -7.00
C THR A 139 3.03 -17.47 -6.01
N VAL A 140 2.35 -17.31 -4.88
CA VAL A 140 2.20 -18.33 -3.84
C VAL A 140 0.92 -19.13 -4.11
N SER A 141 0.92 -20.41 -3.74
CA SER A 141 -0.27 -21.27 -3.86
C SER A 141 -0.48 -22.06 -2.58
N PHE A 142 -1.72 -22.11 -2.12
CA PHE A 142 -2.09 -22.97 -1.00
C PHE A 142 -1.96 -24.44 -1.39
N LEU A 143 -1.22 -25.20 -0.56
CA LEU A 143 -1.02 -26.63 -0.70
C LEU A 143 -2.09 -27.41 0.07
N GLN A 144 -2.35 -27.01 1.31
CA GLN A 144 -3.39 -27.56 2.20
C GLN A 144 -3.85 -26.48 3.19
N PRO A 145 -5.17 -26.28 3.41
CA PRO A 145 -6.22 -26.71 2.47
C PRO A 145 -5.95 -26.10 1.09
N GLY A 146 -6.42 -26.75 0.01
CA GLY A 146 -6.28 -26.18 -1.33
C GLY A 146 -7.06 -24.86 -1.46
N ALA A 147 -6.74 -24.06 -2.47
CA ALA A 147 -7.56 -22.89 -2.81
C ALA A 147 -9.03 -23.30 -2.98
N GLU A 148 -9.95 -22.45 -2.52
CA GLU A 148 -11.41 -22.67 -2.58
C GLU A 148 -11.91 -23.93 -1.84
N ALA A 149 -11.13 -24.51 -0.93
CA ALA A 149 -11.57 -25.65 -0.14
C ALA A 149 -12.78 -25.29 0.73
N GLU A 150 -13.87 -26.04 0.59
CA GLU A 150 -15.06 -25.93 1.43
C GLU A 150 -15.01 -26.89 2.63
N ASN A 151 -15.78 -26.58 3.69
CA ASN A 151 -15.91 -27.43 4.88
C ASN A 151 -14.57 -27.75 5.56
N VAL A 152 -13.64 -26.79 5.53
CA VAL A 152 -12.34 -26.90 6.19
C VAL A 152 -12.57 -26.95 7.71
N GLY A 153 -12.10 -28.03 8.35
CA GLY A 153 -12.16 -28.14 9.80
C GLY A 153 -11.33 -27.05 10.47
N THR A 154 -11.92 -26.36 11.45
CA THR A 154 -11.25 -25.28 12.20
C THR A 154 -10.40 -25.81 13.37
N GLU A 155 -10.72 -27.00 13.87
CA GLU A 155 -9.91 -27.68 14.89
C GLU A 155 -8.58 -28.14 14.30
N ASP A 156 -7.47 -27.76 14.94
CA ASP A 156 -6.10 -28.08 14.52
C ASP A 156 -5.78 -27.72 13.04
N LEU A 157 -6.40 -26.65 12.52
CA LEU A 157 -6.19 -26.19 11.14
C LEU A 157 -4.70 -25.93 10.86
N LYS A 158 -4.19 -26.59 9.83
CA LYS A 158 -2.83 -26.38 9.30
C LYS A 158 -2.91 -25.85 7.88
N ILE A 159 -2.45 -24.62 7.71
CA ILE A 159 -2.33 -23.98 6.41
C ILE A 159 -0.88 -24.13 5.93
N THR A 160 -0.72 -24.56 4.69
CA THR A 160 0.58 -24.74 4.04
C THR A 160 0.51 -24.17 2.63
N TRP A 161 1.62 -23.60 2.16
CA TRP A 161 1.70 -22.93 0.87
C TRP A 161 3.08 -23.14 0.23
N THR A 162 3.20 -22.81 -1.05
CA THR A 162 4.49 -22.85 -1.74
C THR A 162 5.43 -21.76 -1.22
N PRO A 163 6.71 -22.08 -0.93
CA PRO A 163 7.67 -21.05 -0.55
C PRO A 163 7.97 -20.13 -1.74
N VAL A 164 8.14 -18.84 -1.45
CA VAL A 164 8.48 -17.79 -2.40
C VAL A 164 9.70 -17.06 -1.85
N GLU A 165 10.75 -16.97 -2.64
CA GLU A 165 11.97 -16.26 -2.25
C GLU A 165 11.80 -14.75 -2.40
N ASN A 166 12.56 -13.99 -1.60
CA ASN A 166 12.63 -12.53 -1.67
C ASN A 166 11.31 -11.79 -1.36
N VAL A 167 10.45 -12.38 -0.53
CA VAL A 167 9.28 -11.68 0.05
C VAL A 167 9.65 -11.09 1.40
N ALA A 168 9.12 -9.90 1.71
CA ALA A 168 9.33 -9.26 3.01
C ALA A 168 8.53 -9.95 4.13
N ALA A 169 7.32 -10.43 3.80
CA ALA A 169 6.43 -11.10 4.73
C ALA A 169 5.44 -12.00 3.99
N TYR A 170 4.83 -12.90 4.75
CA TYR A 170 3.55 -13.54 4.40
C TYR A 170 2.51 -13.02 5.39
N ILE A 171 1.36 -12.58 4.87
CA ILE A 171 0.19 -12.23 5.67
C ILE A 171 -0.87 -13.25 5.29
N ILE A 172 -1.41 -13.96 6.28
CA ILE A 172 -2.50 -14.91 6.10
C ILE A 172 -3.70 -14.35 6.82
N GLU A 173 -4.77 -14.13 6.06
CA GLU A 173 -6.06 -13.72 6.59
C GLU A 173 -6.98 -14.94 6.60
N ILE A 174 -7.64 -15.14 7.74
CA ILE A 174 -8.62 -16.21 7.93
C ILE A 174 -9.91 -15.54 8.32
N GLU A 175 -10.86 -15.51 7.39
CA GLU A 175 -12.18 -14.97 7.60
C GLU A 175 -13.19 -16.09 7.80
N GLN A 176 -14.08 -15.91 8.77
CA GLN A 176 -15.21 -16.79 8.99
C GLN A 176 -16.47 -15.96 8.78
N ASP A 177 -17.03 -16.05 7.58
CA ASP A 177 -18.32 -15.42 7.31
C ASP A 177 -19.44 -16.21 8.02
N GLU A 178 -20.26 -15.49 8.80
CA GLU A 178 -21.57 -16.02 9.18
C GLU A 178 -22.41 -16.09 7.90
N LEU A 179 -22.69 -17.31 7.43
CA LEU A 179 -23.74 -17.45 6.43
C LEU A 179 -25.06 -17.01 7.08
N ASP A 180 -25.65 -15.93 6.58
CA ASP A 180 -27.06 -15.61 6.77
C ASP A 180 -27.88 -16.79 6.21
N VAL A 181 -28.19 -17.77 7.06
CA VAL A 181 -29.05 -18.93 6.78
C VAL A 181 -30.50 -18.68 7.14
#